data_AF-A0A7W0P930-F1
#
_entry.id   AF-A0A7W0P930-F1
#
_cell.length_a   1.000
_cell.length_b   1.000
_cell.length_c   1.000
_cell.angle_alpha   90.00
_cell.angle_beta   90.00
_cell.angle_gamma   90.00
#
_symmetry.space_group_name_H-M   'P 1'
#
loop_
_entity.id
_entity.type
_entity.pdbx_description
1 polymer ?
#
loop_
_entity_poly.entity_id
_entity_poly.type
_entity_poly.pdbx_seq_one_letter_code
_entity_poly.pdbx_strand_id
1 'polypeptide(L)'
;AFLARAAARRLLARLGPSGSTAIAENVRLAAESEGLLVPIPDGLGESETTRQEDLRRLVSLAVEFDDGVRTISDFVGDLRARFVDGDGRGVNLLTLHRAKGLEFDAVFLPRLEDRELPCRQAKSAQAVDEERRLFYVGITRARRHLLVTWAGKPSPFLAELGIAPRPRAQHPVVDTGSPAFVALKAWRLERARKDGIPAFVVFHDSTLAELAERRPRTPGELAGVRGVGPGKLERYGADVLGVLAGSA
;
A
#
# COMPACT_ATOMS: atom_id res chain seq x y z
N ALA A 1 0.48 -18.89 14.47
CA ALA A 1 -0.40 -17.72 14.23
C ALA A 1 -0.02 -16.44 14.98
N PHE A 2 -0.43 -15.27 14.46
CA PHE A 2 -0.39 -13.94 15.10
C PHE A 2 -0.97 -13.93 16.52
N LEU A 3 -2.12 -14.58 16.73
CA LEU A 3 -2.80 -14.64 18.03
C LEU A 3 -2.03 -15.45 19.10
N ALA A 4 -1.03 -16.25 18.72
CA ALA A 4 -0.20 -16.98 19.67
C ALA A 4 0.90 -16.12 20.31
N ARG A 5 1.18 -14.94 19.73
CA ARG A 5 2.21 -14.01 20.24
C ARG A 5 1.80 -13.45 21.61
N ALA A 6 2.80 -13.18 22.46
CA ALA A 6 2.56 -12.83 23.86
C ALA A 6 1.69 -11.57 24.04
N ALA A 7 1.90 -10.53 23.23
CA ALA A 7 1.10 -9.31 23.26
C ALA A 7 -0.39 -9.58 22.97
N ALA A 8 -0.66 -10.31 21.88
CA ALA A 8 -2.02 -10.66 21.49
C ALA A 8 -2.72 -11.53 22.54
N ARG A 9 -2.02 -12.55 23.07
CA ARG A 9 -2.58 -13.41 24.12
C ARG A 9 -2.94 -12.63 25.39
N ARG A 10 -2.07 -11.74 25.87
CA ARG A 10 -2.33 -10.95 27.08
C ARG A 10 -3.47 -9.97 26.89
N LEU A 11 -3.50 -9.25 25.77
CA LEU A 11 -4.59 -8.32 25.46
C LEU A 11 -5.94 -9.04 25.38
N LEU A 12 -6.01 -10.17 24.67
CA LEU A 12 -7.25 -10.94 24.55
C LEU A 12 -7.70 -11.54 25.90
N ALA A 13 -6.76 -11.99 26.74
CA ALA A 13 -7.08 -12.46 28.08
C ALA A 13 -7.65 -11.34 28.97
N ARG A 14 -7.16 -10.10 28.80
CA ARG A 14 -7.65 -8.93 29.53
C ARG A 14 -9.04 -8.50 29.11
N LEU A 15 -9.36 -8.55 27.81
CA LEU A 15 -10.70 -8.22 27.32
C LEU A 15 -11.76 -9.18 27.87
N GLY A 16 -11.42 -10.46 27.97
CA GLY A 16 -12.33 -11.51 28.41
C GLY A 16 -13.58 -11.65 27.52
N PRO A 17 -14.52 -12.54 27.89
CA PRO A 17 -15.84 -12.56 27.27
C PRO A 17 -16.63 -11.34 27.76
N SER A 18 -16.97 -10.43 26.83
CA SER A 18 -17.74 -9.23 27.11
C SER A 18 -18.82 -9.03 26.05
N GLY A 19 -20.01 -8.62 26.49
CA GLY A 19 -21.15 -8.25 25.64
C GLY A 19 -21.16 -6.77 25.26
N SER A 20 -20.13 -6.01 25.64
CA SER A 20 -20.01 -4.59 25.26
C SER A 20 -19.89 -4.46 23.74
N THR A 21 -20.60 -3.49 23.16
CA THR A 21 -20.50 -3.12 21.75
C THR A 21 -19.45 -2.02 21.50
N ALA A 22 -18.87 -1.42 22.54
CA ALA A 22 -17.81 -0.42 22.43
C ALA A 22 -16.43 -1.09 22.21
N ILE A 23 -16.30 -1.84 21.11
CA ILE A 23 -15.15 -2.72 20.84
C ILE A 23 -13.85 -1.92 20.72
N ALA A 24 -13.84 -0.88 19.88
CA ALA A 24 -12.65 -0.09 19.58
C ALA A 24 -12.10 0.62 20.83
N GLU A 25 -12.99 1.14 21.68
CA GLU A 25 -12.60 1.78 22.93
C GLU A 25 -12.01 0.77 23.92
N ASN A 26 -12.69 -0.36 24.15
CA ASN A 26 -12.23 -1.38 25.09
C ASN A 26 -10.89 -2.00 24.66
N VAL A 27 -10.71 -2.28 23.37
CA VAL A 27 -9.44 -2.81 22.84
C VAL A 27 -8.31 -1.79 22.98
N ARG A 28 -8.58 -0.51 22.74
CA ARG A 28 -7.59 0.56 22.93
C ARG A 28 -7.15 0.67 24.38
N LEU A 29 -8.10 0.73 25.32
CA LEU A 29 -7.80 0.78 26.76
C LEU A 29 -7.01 -0.46 27.21
N ALA A 30 -7.38 -1.64 26.70
CA ALA A 30 -6.63 -2.86 26.97
C ALA A 30 -5.19 -2.78 26.42
N ALA A 31 -4.99 -2.29 25.19
CA ALA A 31 -3.68 -2.13 24.59
C ALA A 31 -2.80 -1.11 25.34
N GLU A 32 -3.36 0.03 25.74
CA GLU A 32 -2.68 1.04 26.56
C GLU A 32 -2.26 0.47 27.91
N SER A 33 -3.12 -0.32 28.57
CA SER A 33 -2.79 -1.00 29.82
C SER A 33 -1.70 -2.07 29.66
N GLU A 34 -1.56 -2.66 28.46
CA GLU A 34 -0.46 -3.56 28.10
C GLU A 34 0.80 -2.78 27.64
N GLY A 35 0.79 -1.45 27.74
CA GLY A 35 1.93 -0.59 27.44
C GLY A 35 2.12 -0.31 25.96
N LEU A 36 1.03 -0.20 25.18
CA LEU A 36 1.07 0.40 23.84
C LEU A 36 1.47 1.88 23.97
N LEU A 37 2.49 2.28 23.21
CA LEU A 37 2.97 3.66 23.15
C LEU A 37 2.42 4.35 21.89
N VAL A 38 1.88 5.56 22.05
CA VAL A 38 1.38 6.38 20.93
C VAL A 38 1.92 7.81 21.09
N PRO A 39 2.87 8.26 20.25
CA PRO A 39 3.53 7.51 19.16
C PRO A 39 4.49 6.43 19.68
N ILE A 40 4.75 5.41 18.85
CA ILE A 40 5.79 4.42 19.14
C ILE A 40 7.16 5.08 18.92
N PRO A 41 8.05 5.15 19.92
CA PRO A 41 9.38 5.76 19.76
C PRO A 41 10.28 5.00 18.78
N ASP A 42 11.17 5.74 18.12
CA ASP A 42 12.28 5.15 17.37
C ASP A 42 13.33 4.53 18.33
N GLY A 43 14.13 3.60 17.82
CA GLY A 43 15.26 3.03 18.57
C GLY A 43 14.90 1.95 19.60
N LEU A 44 13.66 1.46 19.61
CA LEU A 44 13.28 0.28 20.40
C LEU A 44 13.99 -0.97 19.87
N GLY A 45 14.31 -1.90 20.79
CA GLY A 45 14.83 -3.22 20.41
C GLY A 45 13.80 -4.02 19.60
N GLU A 46 14.26 -4.90 18.71
CA GLU A 46 13.41 -5.63 17.75
C GLU A 46 12.19 -6.32 18.39
N SER A 47 12.40 -6.95 19.54
CA SER A 47 11.33 -7.63 20.29
C SER A 47 10.26 -6.65 20.78
N GLU A 48 10.66 -5.46 21.20
CA GLU A 48 9.75 -4.44 21.71
C GLU A 48 9.03 -3.74 20.55
N THR A 49 9.73 -3.44 19.46
CA THR A 49 9.11 -2.93 18.22
C THR A 49 8.02 -3.89 17.73
N THR A 50 8.31 -5.19 17.66
CA THR A 50 7.33 -6.22 17.27
C THR A 50 6.13 -6.22 18.21
N ARG A 51 6.37 -6.09 19.53
CA ARG A 51 5.30 -6.06 20.54
C ARG A 51 4.38 -4.85 20.35
N GLN A 52 4.95 -3.67 20.11
CA GLN A 52 4.22 -2.43 19.86
C GLN A 52 3.39 -2.53 18.57
N GLU A 53 3.97 -3.10 17.50
CA GLU A 53 3.27 -3.33 16.24
C GLU A 53 2.10 -4.33 16.38
N ASP A 54 2.28 -5.40 17.15
CA ASP A 54 1.21 -6.37 17.42
C ASP A 54 0.02 -5.71 18.14
N LEU A 55 0.29 -4.91 19.19
CA LEU A 55 -0.74 -4.18 19.94
C LEU A 55 -1.45 -3.15 19.05
N ARG A 56 -0.69 -2.35 18.29
CA ARG A 56 -1.25 -1.36 17.36
C ARG A 56 -2.13 -2.02 16.29
N ARG A 57 -1.74 -3.20 15.80
CA ARG A 57 -2.53 -3.97 14.84
C ARG A 57 -3.87 -4.42 15.43
N LEU A 58 -3.90 -4.89 16.68
CA LEU A 58 -5.16 -5.27 17.34
C LEU A 58 -6.11 -4.08 17.49
N VAL A 59 -5.58 -2.90 17.85
CA VAL A 59 -6.38 -1.66 17.91
C VAL A 59 -6.94 -1.29 16.53
N SER A 60 -6.12 -1.34 15.47
CA SER A 60 -6.59 -1.08 14.09
C SER A 60 -7.72 -2.03 13.68
N LEU A 61 -7.55 -3.34 13.94
CA LEU A 61 -8.55 -4.36 13.62
C LEU A 61 -9.86 -4.14 14.40
N ALA A 62 -9.76 -3.71 15.66
CA ALA A 62 -10.93 -3.38 16.47
C ALA A 62 -11.69 -2.17 15.93
N VAL A 63 -10.99 -1.11 15.51
CA VAL A 63 -11.60 0.07 14.88
C VAL A 63 -12.29 -0.29 13.57
N GLU A 64 -11.71 -1.18 12.76
CA GLU A 64 -12.32 -1.64 11.50
C GLU A 64 -13.53 -2.55 11.72
N PHE A 65 -13.56 -3.30 12.82
CA PHE A 65 -14.62 -4.25 13.12
C PHE A 65 -15.82 -3.63 13.85
N ASP A 66 -15.56 -2.61 14.68
CA ASP A 66 -16.57 -1.94 15.50
C ASP A 66 -17.60 -1.18 14.64
N ASP A 67 -18.85 -1.64 14.69
CA ASP A 67 -20.00 -1.02 14.03
C ASP A 67 -21.06 -0.55 15.05
N GLY A 68 -20.74 -0.56 16.34
CA GLY A 68 -21.65 -0.23 17.44
C GLY A 68 -22.73 -1.28 17.72
N VAL A 69 -22.80 -2.38 16.95
CA VAL A 69 -23.82 -3.44 17.09
C VAL A 69 -23.19 -4.75 17.57
N ARG A 70 -22.07 -5.15 16.97
CA ARG A 70 -21.35 -6.37 17.35
C ARG A 70 -20.66 -6.20 18.70
N THR A 71 -20.45 -7.31 19.38
CA THR A 71 -19.84 -7.33 20.72
C THR A 71 -18.35 -7.64 20.68
N ILE A 72 -17.66 -7.39 21.80
CA ILE A 72 -16.27 -7.83 21.99
C ILE A 72 -16.13 -9.35 21.81
N SER A 73 -17.13 -10.13 22.23
CA SER A 73 -17.11 -11.58 22.03
C SER A 73 -17.15 -11.96 20.54
N ASP A 74 -17.91 -11.21 19.73
CA ASP A 74 -17.93 -11.38 18.27
C ASP A 74 -16.59 -11.03 17.64
N PHE A 75 -15.96 -9.95 18.10
CA PHE A 75 -14.62 -9.55 17.66
C PHE A 75 -13.57 -10.62 17.98
N VAL A 76 -13.56 -11.16 19.20
CA VAL A 76 -12.64 -12.25 19.57
C VAL A 76 -12.89 -13.51 18.73
N GLY A 77 -14.16 -13.82 18.45
CA GLY A 77 -14.55 -14.91 17.56
C GLY A 77 -14.05 -14.72 16.13
N ASP A 78 -14.23 -13.53 15.57
CA ASP A 78 -13.74 -13.15 14.24
C ASP A 78 -12.21 -13.23 14.16
N LEU A 79 -11.49 -12.72 15.16
CA LEU A 79 -10.03 -12.85 15.21
C LEU A 79 -9.62 -14.33 15.19
N ARG A 80 -10.24 -15.17 16.02
CA ARG A 80 -9.94 -16.60 16.05
C ARG A 80 -10.20 -17.25 14.70
N ALA A 81 -11.30 -16.93 14.03
CA ALA A 81 -11.63 -17.44 12.71
C ALA A 81 -10.64 -16.96 11.62
N ARG A 82 -10.26 -15.68 11.66
CA ARG A 82 -9.30 -15.08 10.70
C ARG A 82 -7.88 -15.62 10.85
N PHE A 83 -7.50 -15.99 12.07
CA PHE A 83 -6.14 -16.41 12.41
C PHE A 83 -6.07 -17.87 12.89
N VAL A 84 -7.06 -18.71 12.56
CA VAL A 84 -6.90 -20.17 12.65
C VAL A 84 -5.64 -20.53 11.87
N ASP A 85 -4.77 -21.35 12.45
CA ASP A 85 -3.65 -21.93 11.71
C ASP A 85 -4.26 -22.71 10.54
N GLY A 86 -4.21 -22.10 9.34
CA GLY A 86 -4.95 -22.58 8.18
C GLY A 86 -4.63 -24.04 7.86
N ASP A 87 -5.61 -24.76 7.35
CA ASP A 87 -5.54 -26.15 6.87
C ASP A 87 -4.61 -26.35 5.65
N GLY A 88 -3.66 -25.44 5.43
CA GLY A 88 -2.81 -25.36 4.24
C GLY A 88 -3.43 -24.57 3.08
N ARG A 89 -4.69 -24.13 3.14
CA ARG A 89 -5.33 -23.33 2.08
C ARG A 89 -5.11 -21.82 2.21
N GLY A 90 -3.85 -21.39 2.21
CA GLY A 90 -3.49 -19.97 2.27
C GLY A 90 -2.18 -19.65 1.56
N VAL A 91 -1.88 -18.35 1.43
CA VAL A 91 -0.58 -17.89 0.91
C VAL A 91 0.47 -18.05 2.01
N ASN A 92 1.60 -18.67 1.69
CA ASN A 92 2.73 -18.82 2.60
C ASN A 92 3.59 -17.56 2.62
N LEU A 93 3.55 -16.81 3.72
CA LEU A 93 4.47 -15.69 3.96
C LEU A 93 5.67 -16.18 4.78
N LEU A 94 6.84 -16.22 4.14
CA LEU A 94 8.06 -16.76 4.72
C LEU A 94 9.23 -15.79 4.47
N THR A 95 10.25 -15.87 5.33
CA THR A 95 11.55 -15.28 5.01
C THR A 95 12.29 -16.19 4.03
N LEU A 96 13.24 -15.64 3.24
CA LEU A 96 14.06 -16.43 2.30
C LEU A 96 14.75 -17.62 2.98
N HIS A 97 15.29 -17.42 4.18
CA HIS A 97 15.90 -18.48 4.98
C HIS A 97 14.93 -19.62 5.31
N ARG A 98 13.69 -19.29 5.66
CA ARG A 98 12.65 -20.28 5.99
C ARG A 98 12.10 -21.00 4.76
N ALA A 99 12.33 -20.47 3.57
CA ALA A 99 11.93 -21.13 2.32
C ALA A 99 12.91 -22.24 1.89
N LYS A 100 14.07 -22.38 2.54
CA LYS A 100 15.07 -23.41 2.18
C LYS A 100 14.45 -24.81 2.29
N GLY A 101 14.52 -25.59 1.20
CA GLY A 101 13.98 -26.95 1.12
C GLY A 101 12.48 -27.03 0.79
N LEU A 102 11.81 -25.89 0.63
CA LEU A 102 10.43 -25.81 0.17
C LEU A 102 10.37 -25.46 -1.32
N GLU A 103 9.26 -25.77 -1.97
CA GLU A 103 8.98 -25.38 -3.35
C GLU A 103 7.49 -25.05 -3.51
N PHE A 104 7.21 -24.10 -4.40
CA PHE A 104 5.86 -23.60 -4.65
C PHE A 104 5.65 -23.41 -6.16
N ASP A 105 4.41 -23.58 -6.62
CA ASP A 105 4.08 -23.32 -8.04
C ASP A 105 4.27 -21.86 -8.41
N ALA A 106 3.98 -20.95 -7.47
CA ALA A 106 4.20 -19.52 -7.61
C ALA A 106 4.95 -18.93 -6.41
N VAL A 107 5.96 -18.11 -6.66
CA VAL A 107 6.73 -17.38 -5.64
C VAL A 107 6.72 -15.90 -5.97
N PHE A 108 6.47 -15.11 -4.94
CA PHE A 108 6.53 -13.65 -5.00
C PHE A 108 7.70 -13.20 -4.12
N LEU A 109 8.67 -12.51 -4.72
CA LEU A 109 9.77 -11.85 -4.02
C LEU A 109 9.48 -10.34 -4.00
N PRO A 110 8.76 -9.84 -2.98
CA PRO A 110 8.45 -8.44 -2.91
C PRO A 110 9.70 -7.63 -2.55
N ARG A 111 9.74 -6.38 -3.01
CA ARG A 111 10.70 -5.35 -2.58
C ARG A 111 12.17 -5.77 -2.73
N LEU A 112 12.51 -6.32 -3.89
CA LEU A 112 13.88 -6.65 -4.23
C LEU A 112 14.69 -5.39 -4.57
N GLU A 113 15.14 -4.69 -3.55
CA GLU A 113 15.75 -3.36 -3.63
C GLU A 113 17.22 -3.34 -3.19
N ASP A 114 17.97 -2.37 -3.70
CA ASP A 114 19.32 -2.06 -3.24
C ASP A 114 19.27 -1.76 -1.73
N ARG A 115 20.22 -2.33 -0.98
CA ARG A 115 20.34 -2.25 0.49
C ARG A 115 19.28 -3.03 1.29
N GLU A 116 18.37 -3.74 0.64
CA GLU A 116 17.48 -4.72 1.27
C GLU A 116 17.92 -6.14 0.97
N LEU A 117 18.18 -6.45 -0.31
CA LEU A 117 18.86 -7.67 -0.73
C LEU A 117 19.80 -7.32 -1.90
N PRO A 118 21.11 -7.15 -1.68
CA PRO A 118 21.83 -7.41 -0.43
C PRO A 118 21.51 -6.40 0.67
N CYS A 119 21.43 -6.86 1.92
CA CYS A 119 21.19 -6.01 3.07
C CYS A 119 22.33 -5.00 3.32
N ARG A 120 22.03 -3.86 3.96
CA ARG A 120 23.02 -2.80 4.30
C ARG A 120 24.25 -3.31 5.06
N GLN A 121 24.09 -4.40 5.80
CA GLN A 121 25.12 -5.00 6.65
C GLN A 121 26.13 -5.83 5.85
N ALA A 122 25.78 -6.27 4.63
CA ALA A 122 26.65 -7.02 3.74
C ALA A 122 27.70 -6.11 3.10
N LYS A 123 28.75 -5.78 3.86
CA LYS A 123 29.80 -4.83 3.43
C LYS A 123 30.99 -5.47 2.72
N SER A 124 31.21 -6.77 2.92
CA SER A 124 32.29 -7.53 2.27
C SER A 124 31.79 -8.28 1.04
N ALA A 125 32.68 -8.58 0.10
CA ALA A 125 32.34 -9.39 -1.07
C ALA A 125 31.74 -10.74 -0.68
N GLN A 126 32.30 -11.40 0.35
CA GLN A 126 31.79 -12.67 0.87
C GLN A 126 30.37 -12.54 1.46
N ALA A 127 30.08 -11.45 2.17
CA ALA A 127 28.73 -11.21 2.70
C ALA A 127 27.72 -10.94 1.58
N VAL A 128 28.13 -10.20 0.54
CA VAL A 128 27.30 -9.98 -0.64
C VAL A 128 27.06 -11.29 -1.39
N ASP A 129 28.06 -12.16 -1.49
CA ASP A 129 27.90 -13.49 -2.11
C ASP A 129 26.95 -14.38 -1.31
N GLU A 130 26.92 -14.27 0.02
CA GLU A 130 25.93 -14.99 0.83
C GLU A 130 24.50 -14.48 0.57
N GLU A 131 24.30 -13.17 0.49
CA GLU A 131 23.01 -12.58 0.09
C GLU A 131 22.62 -12.98 -1.33
N ARG A 132 23.60 -13.11 -2.24
CA ARG A 132 23.39 -13.63 -3.60
C ARG A 132 22.91 -15.09 -3.58
N ARG A 133 23.48 -15.92 -2.70
CA ARG A 133 23.01 -17.30 -2.48
C ARG A 133 21.59 -17.32 -1.92
N LEU A 134 21.25 -16.42 -1.00
CA LEU A 134 19.88 -16.30 -0.50
C LEU A 134 18.89 -15.90 -1.59
N PHE A 135 19.27 -14.97 -2.47
CA PHE A 135 18.46 -14.60 -3.62
C PHE A 135 18.27 -15.79 -4.58
N TYR A 136 19.36 -16.51 -4.89
CA TYR A 136 19.30 -17.75 -5.69
C TYR A 136 18.37 -18.80 -5.07
N VAL A 137 18.45 -19.00 -3.75
CA VAL A 137 17.53 -19.89 -3.03
C VAL A 137 16.09 -19.43 -3.24
N GLY A 138 15.78 -18.14 -3.09
CA GLY A 138 14.45 -17.58 -3.32
C GLY A 138 13.90 -17.83 -4.73
N ILE A 139 14.71 -17.56 -5.75
CA ILE A 139 14.36 -17.82 -7.17
C ILE A 139 14.04 -19.30 -7.38
N THR A 140 14.90 -20.19 -6.87
CA THR A 140 14.78 -21.63 -7.05
C THR A 140 13.73 -22.28 -6.15
N ARG A 141 12.88 -21.51 -5.46
CA ARG A 141 11.65 -22.05 -4.82
C ARG A 141 10.47 -22.07 -5.79
N ALA A 142 10.56 -21.33 -6.90
CA ALA A 142 9.49 -21.23 -7.88
C ALA A 142 9.57 -22.38 -8.88
N ARG A 143 8.48 -23.13 -9.04
CA ARG A 143 8.37 -24.17 -10.08
C ARG A 143 7.89 -23.61 -11.42
N ARG A 144 6.90 -22.71 -11.40
CA ARG A 144 6.23 -22.22 -12.62
C ARG A 144 6.26 -20.72 -12.75
N HIS A 145 5.97 -20.01 -11.66
CA HIS A 145 5.82 -18.56 -11.68
C HIS A 145 6.73 -17.92 -10.63
N LEU A 146 7.58 -17.00 -11.09
CA LEU A 146 8.34 -16.11 -10.21
C LEU A 146 7.94 -14.68 -10.53
N LEU A 147 7.44 -13.96 -9.51
CA LEU A 147 7.21 -12.52 -9.61
C LEU A 147 8.15 -11.80 -8.65
N VAL A 148 8.81 -10.78 -9.17
CA VAL A 148 9.73 -9.93 -8.41
C VAL A 148 9.27 -8.49 -8.53
N THR A 149 9.19 -7.77 -7.42
CA THR A 149 8.75 -6.37 -7.41
C THR A 149 9.75 -5.47 -6.70
N TRP A 150 9.79 -4.20 -7.08
CA TRP A 150 10.56 -3.14 -6.44
C TRP A 150 9.83 -1.80 -6.65
N ALA A 151 10.01 -0.86 -5.73
CA ALA A 151 9.46 0.50 -5.84
C ALA A 151 10.56 1.57 -5.87
N GLY A 152 11.66 1.32 -5.16
CA GLY A 152 12.86 2.15 -5.11
C GLY A 152 13.91 1.75 -6.14
N LYS A 153 15.18 1.93 -5.76
CA LYS A 153 16.31 1.46 -6.58
C LYS A 153 16.33 -0.07 -6.55
N PRO A 154 16.27 -0.75 -7.71
CA PRO A 154 16.26 -2.21 -7.77
C PRO A 154 17.55 -2.80 -7.21
N SER A 155 17.47 -4.02 -6.68
CA SER A 155 18.66 -4.79 -6.27
C SER A 155 19.65 -4.91 -7.43
N PRO A 156 20.97 -4.81 -7.15
CA PRO A 156 22.00 -5.07 -8.16
C PRO A 156 21.92 -6.49 -8.74
N PHE A 157 21.38 -7.46 -7.99
CA PHE A 157 21.25 -8.84 -8.47
C PHE A 157 20.28 -8.99 -9.65
N LEU A 158 19.36 -8.04 -9.85
CA LEU A 158 18.51 -8.02 -11.04
C LEU A 158 19.31 -7.73 -12.31
N ALA A 159 20.29 -6.83 -12.23
CA ALA A 159 21.15 -6.52 -13.36
C ALA A 159 22.02 -7.73 -13.77
N GLU A 160 22.46 -8.53 -12.80
CA GLU A 160 23.20 -9.77 -13.05
C GLU A 160 22.37 -10.81 -13.84
N LEU A 161 21.04 -10.78 -13.70
CA LEU A 161 20.11 -11.61 -14.47
C LEU A 161 19.77 -11.00 -15.84
N GLY A 162 20.40 -9.88 -16.22
CA GLY A 162 20.06 -9.13 -17.43
C GLY A 162 18.74 -8.37 -17.35
N ILE A 163 18.14 -8.25 -16.16
CA ILE A 163 16.89 -7.52 -15.94
C ILE A 163 17.24 -6.05 -15.72
N ALA A 164 17.21 -5.28 -16.80
CA ALA A 164 17.33 -3.83 -16.70
C ALA A 164 16.03 -3.24 -16.12
N PRO A 165 16.10 -2.32 -15.14
CA PRO A 165 14.92 -1.58 -14.73
C PRO A 165 14.37 -0.86 -15.95
N ARG A 166 13.10 -1.13 -16.28
CA ARG A 166 12.40 -0.29 -17.25
C ARG A 166 12.45 1.14 -16.73
N PRO A 167 12.76 2.15 -17.58
CA PRO A 167 12.62 3.52 -17.19
C PRO A 167 11.23 3.68 -16.59
N ARG A 168 11.16 4.11 -15.33
CA ARG A 168 9.88 4.46 -14.73
C ARG A 168 9.28 5.46 -15.70
N ALA A 169 8.11 5.15 -16.27
CA ALA A 169 7.41 6.11 -17.11
C ALA A 169 7.36 7.40 -16.30
N GLN A 170 8.11 8.40 -16.72
CA GLN A 170 8.16 9.65 -15.98
C GLN A 170 6.73 10.16 -16.02
N HIS A 171 6.06 10.16 -14.88
CA HIS A 171 4.91 11.03 -14.74
C HIS A 171 5.48 12.43 -14.91
N PRO A 172 5.07 13.19 -15.94
CA PRO A 172 5.59 14.54 -16.16
C PRO A 172 5.54 15.29 -14.83
N VAL A 173 6.60 16.01 -14.49
CA VAL A 173 6.58 16.89 -13.32
C VAL A 173 5.53 17.96 -13.65
N VAL A 174 4.34 17.77 -13.11
CA VAL A 174 3.21 18.66 -13.32
C VAL A 174 3.47 19.94 -12.54
N ASP A 175 3.52 21.08 -13.24
CA ASP A 175 3.41 22.37 -12.58
C ASP A 175 1.98 22.57 -12.05
N THR A 176 1.76 22.05 -10.84
CA THR A 176 0.48 22.18 -10.12
C THR A 176 0.22 23.61 -9.64
N GLY A 177 1.16 24.54 -9.84
CA GLY A 177 1.03 25.96 -9.52
C GLY A 177 0.60 26.83 -10.70
N SER A 178 0.54 26.29 -11.92
CA SER A 178 0.15 27.07 -13.08
C SER A 178 -1.29 27.62 -12.95
N PRO A 179 -1.56 28.89 -13.37
CA PRO A 179 -2.91 29.46 -13.32
C PRO A 179 -3.96 28.59 -14.01
N ALA A 180 -3.57 27.93 -15.11
CA ALA A 180 -4.42 26.98 -15.84
C ALA A 180 -4.79 25.74 -15.01
N PHE A 181 -3.83 25.15 -14.29
CA PHE A 181 -4.11 24.00 -13.44
C PHE A 181 -5.01 24.35 -12.26
N VAL A 182 -4.80 25.53 -11.65
CA VAL A 182 -5.65 26.03 -10.56
C VAL A 182 -7.08 26.27 -11.06
N ALA A 183 -7.24 26.93 -12.21
CA ALA A 183 -8.54 27.18 -12.82
C ALA A 183 -9.28 25.88 -13.17
N LEU A 184 -8.58 24.90 -13.74
CA LEU A 184 -9.12 23.58 -14.02
C LEU A 184 -9.53 22.81 -12.75
N LYS A 185 -8.76 22.92 -11.66
CA LYS A 185 -9.14 22.31 -10.38
C LYS A 185 -10.41 22.93 -9.79
N ALA A 186 -10.51 24.26 -9.83
CA ALA A 186 -11.70 24.98 -9.36
C ALA A 186 -12.94 24.58 -10.17
N TRP A 187 -12.84 24.64 -11.50
CA TRP A 187 -13.92 24.23 -12.40
C TRP A 187 -14.34 22.77 -12.16
N ARG A 188 -13.38 21.84 -12.01
CA ARG A 188 -13.68 20.43 -11.77
C ARG A 188 -14.45 20.24 -10.46
N LEU A 189 -14.09 20.95 -9.40
CA LEU A 189 -14.76 20.86 -8.10
C LEU A 189 -16.19 21.38 -8.19
N GLU A 190 -16.41 22.51 -8.86
CA GLU A 190 -17.75 23.06 -9.10
C GLU A 190 -18.61 22.12 -9.92
N ARG A 191 -18.04 21.57 -11.00
CA ARG A 191 -18.74 20.63 -11.87
C ARG A 191 -19.13 19.35 -11.13
N ALA A 192 -18.20 18.79 -10.39
CA ALA A 192 -18.43 17.58 -9.59
C ALA A 192 -19.51 17.78 -8.53
N ARG A 193 -19.50 18.95 -7.86
CA ARG A 193 -20.55 19.33 -6.91
C ARG A 193 -21.92 19.46 -7.58
N LYS A 194 -22.00 20.08 -8.76
CA LYS A 194 -23.23 20.20 -9.54
C LYS A 194 -23.78 18.85 -9.99
N ASP A 195 -22.88 17.95 -10.40
CA ASP A 195 -23.22 16.62 -10.88
C ASP A 195 -23.40 15.60 -9.73
N GLY A 196 -23.16 15.98 -8.47
CA GLY A 196 -23.33 15.12 -7.30
C GLY A 196 -22.33 13.94 -7.22
N ILE A 197 -21.18 14.06 -7.89
CA ILE A 197 -20.18 13.00 -8.01
C ILE A 197 -18.82 13.44 -7.44
N PRO A 198 -17.95 12.50 -7.02
CA PRO A 198 -16.59 12.84 -6.63
C PRO A 198 -15.78 13.48 -7.78
N ALA A 199 -14.97 14.50 -7.49
CA ALA A 199 -14.26 15.28 -8.51
C ALA A 199 -13.35 14.47 -9.44
N PHE A 200 -12.70 13.42 -8.92
CA PHE A 200 -11.83 12.56 -9.73
C PHE A 200 -12.59 11.81 -10.84
N VAL A 201 -13.91 11.63 -10.72
CA VAL A 201 -14.76 11.00 -11.75
C VAL A 201 -14.86 11.88 -13.00
N VAL A 202 -14.90 13.22 -12.81
CA VAL A 202 -14.87 14.20 -13.91
C VAL A 202 -13.52 14.11 -14.62
N PHE A 203 -12.41 14.37 -13.91
CA PHE A 203 -11.05 14.14 -14.39
C PHE A 203 -10.09 13.87 -13.22
N HIS A 204 -9.08 13.03 -13.43
CA HIS A 204 -7.97 12.89 -12.46
C HIS A 204 -7.04 14.10 -12.51
N ASP A 205 -6.29 14.34 -11.44
CA ASP A 205 -5.28 15.41 -11.38
C ASP A 205 -4.25 15.29 -12.51
N SER A 206 -3.90 14.06 -12.91
CA SER A 206 -3.00 13.80 -14.05
C SER A 206 -3.56 14.26 -15.40
N THR A 207 -4.88 14.20 -15.59
CA THR A 207 -5.50 14.72 -16.81
C THR A 207 -5.55 16.25 -16.77
N LEU A 208 -5.90 16.85 -15.63
CA LEU A 208 -5.88 18.31 -15.48
C LEU A 208 -4.48 18.90 -15.70
N ALA A 209 -3.46 18.18 -15.23
CA ALA A 209 -2.06 18.50 -15.45
C ALA A 209 -1.71 18.55 -16.94
N GLU A 210 -2.02 17.48 -17.66
CA GLU A 210 -1.74 17.36 -19.09
C GLU A 210 -2.51 18.42 -19.91
N LEU A 211 -3.73 18.78 -19.48
CA LEU A 211 -4.51 19.88 -20.04
C LEU A 211 -3.87 21.25 -19.81
N ALA A 212 -3.41 21.52 -18.59
CA ALA A 212 -2.78 22.79 -18.23
C ALA A 212 -1.46 23.00 -18.98
N GLU A 213 -0.70 21.93 -19.20
CA GLU A 213 0.57 21.94 -19.92
C GLU A 213 0.37 22.09 -21.43
N ARG A 214 -0.51 21.27 -22.04
CA ARG A 214 -0.73 21.27 -23.49
C ARG A 214 -1.56 22.46 -23.98
N ARG A 215 -2.37 23.06 -23.11
CA ARG A 215 -3.32 24.14 -23.41
C ARG A 215 -4.07 23.94 -24.75
N PRO A 216 -4.79 22.81 -24.93
CA PRO A 216 -5.54 22.55 -26.15
C PRO A 216 -6.54 23.67 -26.42
N ARG A 217 -6.63 24.08 -27.68
CA ARG A 217 -7.52 25.15 -28.16
C ARG A 217 -8.69 24.61 -28.98
N THR A 218 -8.64 23.34 -29.34
CA THR A 218 -9.66 22.69 -30.17
C THR A 218 -10.14 21.39 -29.55
N PRO A 219 -11.37 20.94 -29.86
CA PRO A 219 -11.86 19.63 -29.42
C PRO A 219 -10.99 18.46 -29.90
N GLY A 220 -10.37 18.59 -31.09
CA GLY A 220 -9.46 17.57 -31.63
C GLY A 220 -8.17 17.43 -30.81
N GLU A 221 -7.57 18.55 -30.41
CA GLU A 221 -6.40 18.54 -29.50
C GLU A 221 -6.77 18.00 -28.12
N LEU A 222 -7.98 18.35 -27.64
CA LEU A 222 -8.49 17.90 -26.36
C LEU A 222 -8.71 16.37 -26.35
N ALA A 223 -9.16 15.78 -27.46
CA ALA A 223 -9.28 14.33 -27.63
C ALA A 223 -7.94 13.59 -27.55
N GLY A 224 -6.82 14.27 -27.85
CA GLY A 224 -5.47 13.71 -27.77
C GLY A 224 -4.91 13.63 -26.34
N VAL A 225 -5.64 14.10 -25.33
CA VAL A 225 -5.21 14.13 -23.92
C VAL A 225 -5.64 12.85 -23.22
N ARG A 226 -4.70 12.22 -22.49
CA ARG A 226 -5.00 10.98 -21.75
C ARG A 226 -6.07 11.20 -20.69
N GLY A 227 -7.11 10.36 -20.74
CA GLY A 227 -8.26 10.44 -19.85
C GLY A 227 -9.43 11.26 -20.38
N VAL A 228 -9.32 11.83 -21.59
CA VAL A 228 -10.42 12.49 -22.31
C VAL A 228 -10.97 11.55 -23.38
N GLY A 229 -11.88 10.66 -22.98
CA GLY A 229 -12.63 9.82 -23.92
C GLY A 229 -13.77 10.57 -24.61
N PRO A 230 -14.38 10.01 -25.67
CA PRO A 230 -15.43 10.67 -26.46
C PRO A 230 -16.61 11.17 -25.63
N GLY A 231 -17.08 10.39 -24.64
CA GLY A 231 -18.17 10.82 -23.76
C GLY A 231 -17.80 11.98 -22.82
N LYS A 232 -16.52 12.08 -22.40
CA LYS A 232 -16.04 13.22 -21.61
C LYS A 232 -15.81 14.44 -22.49
N LEU A 233 -15.34 14.24 -23.72
CA LEU A 233 -15.18 15.29 -24.70
C LEU A 233 -16.53 15.93 -25.04
N GLU A 234 -17.57 15.12 -25.26
CA GLU A 234 -18.93 15.60 -25.53
C GLU A 234 -19.50 16.35 -24.31
N ARG A 235 -19.34 15.79 -23.11
CA ARG A 235 -19.95 16.34 -21.89
C ARG A 235 -19.24 17.57 -21.31
N TYR A 236 -17.91 17.63 -21.43
CA TYR A 236 -17.08 18.61 -20.73
C TYR A 236 -16.18 19.43 -21.65
N GLY A 237 -16.10 19.10 -22.95
CA GLY A 237 -15.10 19.67 -23.85
C GLY A 237 -15.19 21.18 -24.00
N ALA A 238 -16.40 21.72 -24.19
CA ALA A 238 -16.62 23.16 -24.31
C ALA A 238 -16.22 23.92 -23.03
N ASP A 239 -16.63 23.40 -21.87
CA ASP A 239 -16.32 24.00 -20.57
C ASP A 239 -14.80 24.03 -20.33
N VAL A 240 -14.10 22.92 -20.57
CA VAL A 240 -12.65 22.79 -20.38
C VAL A 240 -11.88 23.74 -21.28
N LEU A 241 -12.25 23.86 -22.56
CA LEU A 241 -11.63 24.80 -23.49
C LEU A 241 -11.87 26.25 -23.05
N GLY A 242 -13.06 26.57 -22.53
CA GLY A 242 -13.37 27.88 -21.97
C GLY A 242 -12.50 28.22 -20.76
N VAL A 243 -12.33 27.29 -19.83
CA VAL A 243 -11.46 27.46 -18.65
C VAL A 243 -10.01 27.68 -19.05
N LEU A 244 -9.50 26.88 -20.00
CA LEU A 244 -8.14 27.01 -20.51
C LEU A 244 -7.90 28.37 -21.19
N ALA A 245 -8.85 28.84 -22.00
CA ALA A 245 -8.78 30.13 -22.67
C ALA A 245 -8.80 31.32 -21.68
N GLY A 246 -9.52 31.20 -20.56
CA GLY A 246 -9.62 32.25 -19.53
C GLY A 246 -8.49 32.26 -18.50
N SER A 247 -7.65 31.23 -18.48
CA SER A 247 -6.57 31.03 -17.50
C SER A 247 -5.17 31.42 -18.03
N ALA A 248 -5.15 32.34 -19.02
CA ALA A 248 -3.98 32.74 -19.78
C ALA A 248 -2.83 33.24 -18.90
#